data_AF-A0A4Q3UTS5-F1
#
_entry.id   AF-A0A4Q3UTS5-F1
#
_cell.length_a   1.000
_cell.length_b   1.000
_cell.length_c   1.000
_cell.angle_alpha   90.00
_cell.angle_beta   90.00
_cell.angle_gamma   90.00
#
_symmetry.space_group_name_H-M   'P 1'
#
loop_
_entity.id
_entity.type
_entity.pdbx_description
1 polymer ?
#
loop_
_entity_poly.entity_id
_entity_poly.type
_entity_poly.pdbx_seq_one_letter_code
_entity_poly.pdbx_strand_id
1 'polypeptide(L)' 'MPTALILGAASDMATAIAEKFASQRFNIQLAARNVERLEPLQSDLAIKYGVRVSIHEFDALAYNT' A
#
# COMPACT_ATOMS: atom_id res chain seq x y z
N MET A 1 -2.84 1.57 16.23
CA MET A 1 -3.47 0.78 15.16
C MET A 1 -2.39 -0.05 14.52
N PRO A 2 -2.62 -1.35 14.26
CA PRO A 2 -1.64 -2.19 13.58
C PRO A 2 -1.37 -1.68 12.16
N THR A 3 -0.22 -2.07 11.61
CA THR A 3 0.21 -1.65 10.26
C THR A 3 0.47 -2.89 9.42
N ALA A 4 -0.01 -2.88 8.17
CA ALA A 4 0.27 -3.91 7.18
C ALA A 4 1.16 -3.33 6.07
N LEU A 5 2.30 -4.00 5.80
CA LEU A 5 3.15 -3.74 4.65
C LEU A 5 2.78 -4.70 3.52
N ILE A 6 2.51 -4.16 2.34
CA ILE A 6 2.17 -4.93 1.15
C ILE A 6 3.26 -4.70 0.10
N LEU A 7 4.04 -5.73 -0.18
CA LEU A 7 5.03 -5.76 -1.26
C LEU A 7 4.35 -6.17 -2.57
N GLY A 8 4.73 -5.55 -3.69
CA GLY A 8 4.04 -5.78 -4.98
C GLY A 8 2.66 -5.12 -5.02
N ALA A 9 2.54 -3.96 -4.38
CA ALA A 9 1.27 -3.27 -4.13
C ALA A 9 0.49 -2.81 -5.38
N ALA A 10 1.10 -2.86 -6.57
CA ALA A 10 0.46 -2.45 -7.82
C ALA A 10 -0.40 -3.54 -8.50
N SER A 11 -0.48 -4.75 -7.93
CA SER A 11 -1.33 -5.82 -8.46
C SER A 11 -2.77 -5.72 -7.97
N ASP A 12 -3.74 -6.22 -8.75
CA ASP A 12 -5.16 -6.23 -8.36
C ASP A 12 -5.40 -7.00 -7.05
N MET A 13 -4.66 -8.09 -6.85
CA MET A 13 -4.71 -8.85 -5.59
C MET A 13 -4.23 -8.00 -4.41
N ALA A 14 -3.12 -7.29 -4.57
CA ALA A 14 -2.59 -6.42 -3.52
C ALA A 14 -3.54 -5.27 -3.19
N THR A 15 -4.18 -4.67 -4.20
CA THR A 15 -5.23 -3.66 -4.03
C THR A 15 -6.40 -4.19 -3.19
N ALA A 16 -6.91 -5.39 -3.51
CA ALA A 16 -7.99 -6.01 -2.75
C ALA A 16 -7.59 -6.35 -1.30
N ILE A 17 -6.34 -6.77 -1.09
CA ILE A 17 -5.80 -7.04 0.25
C ILE A 17 -5.66 -5.73 1.05
N ALA A 18 -5.14 -4.66 0.45
CA ALA A 18 -5.01 -3.34 1.06
C ALA A 18 -6.37 -2.80 1.51
N GLU A 19 -7.37 -2.89 0.63
CA GLU A 19 -8.76 -2.54 0.90
C GLU A 19 -9.30 -3.30 2.13
N LYS A 20 -9.07 -4.61 2.17
CA LYS A 20 -9.55 -5.46 3.27
C LYS A 20 -8.93 -5.05 4.61
N PHE A 21 -7.62 -4.87 4.67
CA PHE A 21 -6.93 -4.46 5.90
C PHE A 21 -7.29 -3.03 6.32
N ALA A 22 -7.43 -2.10 5.38
CA ALA A 22 -7.86 -0.74 5.66
C ALA A 22 -9.28 -0.71 6.26
N SER A 23 -10.20 -1.54 5.73
CA SER A 23 -11.56 -1.70 6.29
C SER A 23 -11.57 -2.21 7.74
N GLN A 24 -10.51 -2.94 8.13
CA GLN A 24 -10.28 -3.44 9.48
C GLN A 24 -9.46 -2.46 10.34
N ARG A 25 -9.29 -1.22 9.90
CA ARG A 25 -8.60 -0.15 10.62
C ARG A 25 -7.09 -0.40 10.81
N PHE A 26 -6.45 -1.07 9.85
CA PHE A 26 -4.99 -1.10 9.75
C PHE A 26 -4.50 0.16 9.05
N ASN A 27 -3.35 0.68 9.48
CA ASN A 27 -2.55 1.56 8.62
C ASN A 27 -1.92 0.71 7.52
N ILE A 28 -1.75 1.27 6.33
CA ILE A 28 -1.28 0.54 5.16
C ILE A 28 0.03 1.15 4.65
N GLN A 29 1.00 0.30 4.35
CA GLN A 29 2.21 0.66 3.63
C GLN A 29 2.21 -0.09 2.31
N LEU A 30 2.18 0.63 1.20
CA LEU A 30 2.15 0.08 -0.15
C LEU A 30 3.55 0.21 -0.75
N ALA A 31 4.19 -0.91 -1.09
CA ALA A 31 5.52 -0.92 -1.66
C ALA A 31 5.52 -1.57 -3.04
N ALA A 32 6.03 -0.85 -4.04
CA ALA A 32 6.15 -1.32 -5.41
C ALA A 32 7.23 -0.53 -6.15
N ARG A 33 7.54 -0.98 -7.38
CA ARG A 33 8.29 -0.19 -8.35
C ARG A 33 7.38 0.83 -9.01
N ASN A 34 7.91 2.00 -9.41
CA ASN A 34 7.15 3.11 -9.99
C ASN A 34 5.99 3.52 -9.07
N VAL A 35 6.33 3.83 -7.82
CA VAL A 35 5.42 4.01 -6.68
C VAL A 35 4.37 5.10 -6.90
N GLU A 36 4.63 6.08 -7.76
CA GLU A 36 3.70 7.19 -8.07
C GLU A 36 2.36 6.67 -8.61
N ARG A 37 2.36 5.49 -9.25
CA ARG A 37 1.14 4.83 -9.72
C ARG A 37 0.18 4.42 -8.59
N LEU A 38 0.66 4.41 -7.34
CA LEU A 38 -0.12 4.04 -6.15
C LEU A 38 -0.78 5.25 -5.47
N GLU A 39 -0.49 6.49 -5.88
CA GLU A 39 -1.10 7.70 -5.28
C GLU A 39 -2.64 7.70 -5.31
N PRO A 40 -3.32 7.25 -6.39
CA PRO A 40 -4.77 7.16 -6.39
C PRO A 40 -5.29 6.17 -5.34
N LEU A 41 -4.65 5.01 -5.22
CA LEU A 41 -5.01 3.98 -4.25
C LEU A 41 -4.74 4.45 -2.81
N GLN A 42 -3.61 5.12 -2.57
CA GLN A 42 -3.29 5.71 -1.28
C GLN A 42 -4.40 6.68 -0.84
N SER A 43 -4.78 7.59 -1.73
CA SER A 43 -5.79 8.62 -1.45
C SER A 43 -7.16 8.00 -1.20
N ASP A 44 -7.58 7.04 -2.04
CA ASP A 44 -8.86 6.34 -1.89
C ASP A 44 -8.95 5.62 -0.54
N LEU A 45 -7.96 4.80 -0.20
CA LEU A 45 -7.92 4.06 1.07
C LEU A 45 -7.91 5.01 2.29
N ALA A 46 -7.11 6.07 2.23
CA ALA A 46 -7.01 7.04 3.32
C ALA A 46 -8.34 7.77 3.56
N ILE A 47 -9.00 8.24 2.48
CA ILE A 47 -10.28 8.95 2.56
C ILE A 47 -11.40 8.00 3.01
N LYS A 48 -11.50 6.83 2.36
CA LYS A 48 -12.59 5.87 2.58
C LYS A 48 -12.58 5.26 3.98
N TYR A 49 -11.40 4.97 4.52
CA TYR A 49 -11.26 4.26 5.80
C TYR A 49 -10.69 5.10 6.93
N GLY A 50 -10.26 6.35 6.68
CA GLY A 50 -9.69 7.22 7.71
C GLY A 50 -8.44 6.64 8.37
N VAL A 51 -7.67 5.83 7.62
CA VAL A 51 -6.42 5.21 8.08
C VAL A 51 -5.21 5.91 7.45
N ARG A 52 -4.04 5.78 8.07
CA ARG A 52 -2.80 6.28 7.45
C ARG A 52 -2.36 5.32 6.35
N VAL A 53 -2.09 5.86 5.17
CA VAL A 53 -1.57 5.12 4.03
C VAL A 53 -0.31 5.82 3.52
N SER A 54 0.79 5.08 3.40
CA SER A 54 2.03 5.58 2.78
C SER A 54 2.49 4.66 1.66
N ILE A 55 3.20 5.24 0.70
CA ILE A 55 3.72 4.56 -0.47
C ILE A 55 5.25 4.58 -0.42
N HIS A 56 5.89 3.50 -0.85
CA HIS A 56 7.35 3.31 -0.80
C HIS A 56 7.85 2.71 -2.12
N GLU A 57 8.85 3.35 -2.74
CA GLU A 57 9.56 2.75 -3.86
C GLU A 57 10.33 1.52 -3.36
N PHE A 58 10.14 0.38 -3.99
CA PHE A 58 10.78 -0.87 -3.58
C PHE A 58 10.93 -1.84 -4.75
N ASP A 59 12.16 -2.28 -4.99
CA ASP A 59 12.48 -3.38 -5.89
C ASP A 59 13.05 -4.57 -5.08
N ALA A 60 12.33 -5.69 -5.08
CA ALA A 60 12.71 -6.90 -4.34
C ALA A 60 14.01 -7.55 -4.85
N LEU A 61 14.47 -7.21 -6.06
CA LEU A 61 15.70 -7.74 -6.65
C LEU A 61 16.89 -6.80 -6.45
N ALA A 62 16.68 -5.62 -5.87
CA ALA A 62 17.72 -4.63 -5.64
C ALA A 62 18.42 -4.87 -4.29
N TYR A 63 19.30 -5.86 -4.23
CA TYR A 63 19.99 -6.25 -2.99
C TYR A 63 21.06 -5.26 -2.50
N ASN A 64 21.49 -4.31 -3.35
CA ASN A 64 22.69 -3.50 -3.15
C ASN A 64 22.42 -1.99 -3.05
N THR A 65 21.15 -1.59 -2.97
CA THR A 65 20.72 -0.19 -2.98
C THR A 65 19.71 0.05 -1.88
#